data_AF-A0A9C7EI13-F1
#
_entry.id   AF-A0A9C7EI13-F1
#
_cell.length_a   1.000
_cell.length_b   1.000
_cell.length_c   1.000
_cell.angle_alpha   90.00
_cell.angle_beta   90.00
_cell.angle_gamma   90.00
#
_symmetry.space_group_name_H-M   'P 1'
#
loop_
_entity.id
_entity.type
_entity.pdbx_description
1 polymer ?
#
loop_
_entity_poly.entity_id
_entity_poly.type
_entity_poly.pdbx_seq_one_letter_code
_entity_poly.pdbx_strand_id
1 'polypeptide(L)' 'MDAKLCKELDGAKFVRFVEELGLLFVWNGGHGVHVYDMQGKEVDYYTVGDCANNEATYEEVAEGVQNILNDWWEEEKE' A
#
# COMPACT_ATOMS: atom_id res chain seq x y z
N MET A 1 -11.22 -7.55 -13.65
CA MET A 1 -10.55 -6.50 -12.85
C MET A 1 -11.61 -5.58 -12.31
N ASP A 2 -11.57 -5.32 -11.01
CA ASP A 2 -12.56 -4.50 -10.32
C ASP A 2 -12.48 -3.03 -10.78
N ALA A 3 -13.63 -2.40 -11.00
CA ALA A 3 -13.68 -1.01 -11.48
C ALA A 3 -13.07 -0.02 -10.46
N LYS A 4 -13.06 -0.37 -9.17
CA LYS A 4 -12.43 0.43 -8.11
C LYS A 4 -10.91 0.44 -8.28
N LEU A 5 -10.27 -0.73 -8.42
CA LEU A 5 -8.81 -0.83 -8.55
C LEU A 5 -8.29 -0.08 -9.79
N CYS A 6 -8.98 -0.19 -10.94
CA CYS A 6 -8.57 0.55 -12.14
C CYS A 6 -8.57 2.07 -11.91
N LYS A 7 -9.53 2.60 -11.16
CA LYS A 7 -9.59 4.02 -10.81
C LYS A 7 -8.51 4.43 -9.82
N GLU A 8 -8.23 3.57 -8.84
CA GLU A 8 -7.18 3.79 -7.85
C GLU A 8 -5.79 3.75 -8.49
N LEU A 9 -5.58 2.91 -9.50
CA LEU A 9 -4.33 2.87 -10.26
C LEU A 9 -4.14 4.07 -11.19
N ASP A 10 -5.21 4.62 -11.77
CA ASP A 10 -5.16 5.79 -12.65
C ASP A 10 -4.71 7.07 -11.91
N GLY A 11 -5.07 7.19 -10.63
CA GLY A 11 -4.69 8.32 -9.77
C GLY A 11 -3.44 8.09 -8.90
N ALA A 12 -2.81 6.92 -9.00
CA ALA A 12 -1.79 6.50 -8.06
C ALA A 12 -0.51 7.33 -8.18
N LYS A 13 -0.08 7.89 -7.05
CA LYS A 13 1.22 8.51 -6.88
C LYS A 13 2.31 7.47 -6.56
N PHE A 14 1.93 6.35 -5.94
CA PHE A 14 2.82 5.23 -5.65
C PHE A 14 2.07 3.91 -5.86
N VAL A 15 2.74 2.98 -6.55
CA VAL A 15 2.27 1.62 -6.75
C VAL A 15 3.43 0.67 -6.52
N ARG A 16 3.26 -0.31 -5.63
CA ARG A 16 4.25 -1.36 -5.40
C ARG A 16 3.58 -2.72 -5.39
N PHE A 17 3.97 -3.56 -6.33
CA PHE A 17 3.53 -4.94 -6.39
C PHE A 17 4.59 -5.85 -5.75
N VAL A 18 4.17 -6.73 -4.85
CA VAL A 18 5.00 -7.69 -4.13
C VAL A 18 4.56 -9.09 -4.54
N GLU A 19 5.27 -9.66 -5.51
CA GLU A 19 4.93 -10.95 -6.12
C GLU A 19 4.95 -12.10 -5.11
N GLU A 20 5.88 -12.08 -4.15
CA GLU A 20 6.05 -13.13 -3.14
C GLU A 20 4.82 -13.27 -2.24
N LEU A 21 4.12 -12.16 -1.97
CA LEU A 21 2.89 -12.13 -1.17
C LEU A 21 1.62 -12.09 -2.04
N GLY A 22 1.75 -11.83 -3.35
CA GLY A 22 0.62 -11.59 -4.24
C GLY A 22 -0.18 -10.33 -3.89
N LEU A 23 0.51 -9.27 -3.47
CA LEU A 23 -0.11 -8.05 -2.96
C LEU A 23 0.30 -6.80 -3.72
N LEU A 24 -0.64 -5.88 -3.88
CA LEU A 24 -0.47 -4.62 -4.56
C LEU A 24 -0.80 -3.45 -3.62
N PHE A 25 0.20 -2.64 -3.33
CA PHE A 25 0.09 -1.43 -2.53
C PHE A 25 -0.12 -0.23 -3.45
N VAL A 26 -1.14 0.57 -3.18
CA VAL A 26 -1.52 1.74 -3.99
C VAL A 26 -1.73 2.95 -3.07
N TRP A 27 -1.12 4.08 -3.40
CA TRP A 27 -1.29 5.35 -2.69
C TRP A 27 -1.58 6.49 -3.66
N ASN A 28 -2.68 7.21 -3.39
CA ASN A 28 -3.21 8.29 -4.22
C ASN A 28 -2.92 9.70 -3.66
N GLY A 29 -2.31 9.79 -2.48
CA GLY A 29 -2.14 11.04 -1.72
C GLY A 29 -2.77 10.95 -0.32
N GLY A 30 -2.57 11.99 0.49
CA GLY A 30 -2.93 11.94 1.91
C GLY A 30 -2.04 10.95 2.66
N HIS A 31 -2.60 10.20 3.60
CA HIS A 31 -1.86 9.27 4.45
C HIS A 31 -2.21 7.80 4.21
N GLY A 32 -3.16 7.50 3.31
CA GLY A 32 -3.75 6.17 3.19
C GLY A 32 -3.17 5.32 2.06
N VAL A 33 -2.60 4.17 2.40
CA VAL A 33 -2.11 3.15 1.46
C VAL A 33 -3.12 2.01 1.42
N HIS A 34 -3.67 1.75 0.24
CA HIS A 34 -4.60 0.66 -0.02
C HIS A 34 -3.83 -0.59 -0.44
N VAL A 35 -4.22 -1.76 0.05
CA VAL A 35 -3.61 -3.04 -0.28
C VAL A 35 -4.63 -3.95 -0.95
N TYR A 36 -4.27 -4.44 -2.12
CA TYR A 36 -5.11 -5.31 -2.95
C TYR A 36 -4.44 -6.66 -3.15
N ASP A 37 -5.26 -7.71 -3.25
CA ASP A 37 -4.81 -9.03 -3.69
C ASP A 37 -4.67 -9.13 -5.22
N MET A 38 -4.20 -10.28 -5.71
CA MET A 38 -4.10 -10.60 -7.14
C MET A 38 -5.44 -10.57 -7.90
N GLN A 39 -6.57 -10.66 -7.19
CA GLN A 39 -7.90 -10.57 -7.80
C GLN A 39 -8.36 -9.11 -7.92
N GLY A 40 -7.61 -8.18 -7.33
CA GLY A 40 -7.90 -6.76 -7.26
C GLY A 40 -8.91 -6.40 -6.19
N LYS A 41 -9.09 -7.26 -5.18
CA LYS A 41 -9.92 -6.99 -4.01
C LYS A 41 -9.05 -6.32 -2.95
N GLU A 42 -9.56 -5.24 -2.36
CA GLU A 42 -8.92 -4.60 -1.21
C GLU A 42 -8.96 -5.56 -0.03
N VAL A 43 -7.78 -5.96 0.44
CA VAL A 43 -7.60 -6.86 1.58
C VAL A 43 -7.23 -6.10 2.83
N ASP A 44 -6.58 -4.94 2.70
CA ASP A 44 -6.17 -4.12 3.83
C ASP A 44 -5.96 -2.64 3.47
N TYR A 45 -5.81 -1.80 4.48
CA TYR A 45 -5.58 -0.37 4.39
C TYR A 45 -4.72 0.12 5.57
N TYR A 46 -3.64 0.83 5.24
CA TYR A 46 -2.70 1.36 6.23
C TYR A 46 -2.59 2.87 6.14
N THR A 47 -2.31 3.50 7.28
CA THR A 47 -1.94 4.91 7.34
C THR A 47 -0.44 5.05 7.56
N VAL A 48 0.20 5.89 6.76
CA VAL A 48 1.64 6.15 6.78
C VAL A 48 1.94 7.64 6.94
N GLY A 49 3.15 7.94 7.41
CA GLY A 49 3.61 9.29 7.69
C GLY A 49 3.02 9.89 8.98
N ASP A 50 3.45 11.11 9.29
CA ASP A 50 2.99 11.85 10.46
C ASP A 50 1.64 12.56 10.18
N CYS A 51 0.61 12.25 10.98
CA CYS A 51 -0.70 12.89 10.90
C CYS A 51 -0.68 14.40 11.21
N ALA A 52 0.44 14.95 11.71
CA ALA A 52 0.64 16.38 11.86
C ALA A 52 0.84 17.11 10.52
N ASN A 53 1.25 16.38 9.48
CA ASN A 53 1.33 16.91 8.11
C ASN A 53 -0.01 16.71 7.38
N ASN A 54 -0.27 17.52 6.35
CA ASN A 54 -1.52 17.41 5.57
C ASN A 54 -1.54 16.20 4.63
N GLU A 55 -0.36 15.71 4.21
CA GLU A 55 -0.19 14.49 3.43
C GLU A 55 1.15 13.83 3.76
N ALA A 56 1.21 12.50 3.63
CA ALA A 56 2.47 11.77 3.70
C ALA A 56 3.32 12.07 2.45
N THR A 57 4.62 12.13 2.63
CA THR A 57 5.56 12.20 1.51
C THR A 57 5.73 10.83 0.86
N TYR A 58 6.21 10.82 -0.39
CA TYR A 58 6.56 9.57 -1.08
C TYR A 58 7.55 8.73 -0.27
N GLU A 59 8.54 9.36 0.37
CA GLU A 59 9.56 8.68 1.18
C GLU A 59 8.92 8.00 2.40
N GLU A 60 8.05 8.70 3.13
CA GLU A 60 7.29 8.13 4.25
C GLU A 60 6.40 6.95 3.82
N VAL A 61 5.78 7.05 2.64
CA VAL A 61 4.96 5.96 2.10
C VAL A 61 5.81 4.75 1.74
N ALA A 62 6.94 4.97 1.07
CA ALA A 62 7.86 3.89 0.68
C ALA A 62 8.47 3.19 1.90
N GLU A 63 8.88 3.95 2.92
CA GLU A 63 9.38 3.41 4.19
C GLU A 63 8.27 2.68 4.96
N GLY A 64 7.07 3.26 5.05
CA GLY A 64 5.92 2.63 5.70
C GLY A 64 5.56 1.29 5.07
N VAL A 65 5.48 1.24 3.74
CA VAL A 65 5.24 -0.02 3.01
C VAL A 65 6.36 -1.03 3.25
N GLN A 66 7.63 -0.60 3.27
CA GLN A 66 8.74 -1.50 3.56
C GLN A 66 8.68 -2.07 4.98
N ASN A 67 8.29 -1.26 5.97
CA ASN A 67 8.14 -1.72 7.35
C ASN A 67 7.03 -2.75 7.49
N ILE A 68 5.88 -2.53 6.85
CA ILE A 68 4.76 -3.49 6.81
C ILE A 68 5.21 -4.81 6.18
N LEU A 69 5.94 -4.75 5.07
CA LEU A 69 6.44 -5.96 4.41
C LEU A 69 7.43 -6.74 5.27
N ASN A 70 8.29 -6.03 6.02
CA ASN A 70 9.23 -6.69 6.93
C ASN A 70 8.47 -7.37 8.07
N ASP A 71 7.47 -6.71 8.66
CA ASP A 71 6.63 -7.25 9.74
C ASP A 71 5.96 -8.57 9.32
N TRP A 72 5.33 -8.62 8.15
CA TRP A 72 4.65 -9.84 7.68
C TRP A 72 5.63 -10.96 7.31
N TRP A 73 6.81 -10.59 6.82
CA TRP A 73 7.86 -11.56 6.51
C TRP A 73 8.44 -12.22 7.78
N GLU A 74 8.43 -11.51 8.91
CA GLU A 74 8.83 -12.08 10.20
C GLU A 74 7.76 -13.04 10.75
N GLU A 75 6.47 -12.74 10.57
CA GLU A 75 5.37 -13.62 11.01
C GLU A 75 5.32 -14.97 10.27
N GLU A 76 5.72 -15.04 8.99
CA GLU A 76 5.76 -16.32 8.23
C GLU A 76 6.96 -17.22 8.58
N LYS A 77 7.94 -16.72 9.34
CA LYS A 77 9.15 -17.48 9.73
C LYS A 77 9.05 -18.17 11.09
N GLU A 78 8.02 -17.91 11.88
CA GLU A 78 7.73 -18.59 13.14
C GLU A 78 6.80 -19.81 12.96
#